data_AF-A0A6J5V644-F1
#
_entry.id   AF-A0A6J5V644-F1
#
_cell.length_a   1.000
_cell.length_b   1.000
_cell.length_c   1.000
_cell.angle_alpha   90.00
_cell.angle_beta   90.00
_cell.angle_gamma   90.00
#
_symmetry.space_group_name_H-M   'P 1'
#
loop_
_entity.id
_entity.type
_entity.pdbx_description
1 polymer ?
#
loop_
_entity_poly.entity_id
_entity_poly.type
_entity_poly.pdbx_seq_one_letter_code
_entity_poly.pdbx_strand_id
1 'polypeptide(L)' 'MRKTTSEIPYKPSAASSAVLLALVDPKLSGYPLAGALHLFNIAMMCVKNDSCARPTTRAVVNMLTNPPPSSPTRANL' A
#
# COMPACT_ATOMS: atom_id res chain seq x y z
N MET A 1 19.52 -17.68 25.85
CA MET A 1 19.19 -17.50 24.42
C MET A 1 18.79 -16.05 24.20
N ARG A 2 19.65 -15.23 23.55
CA ARG A 2 19.33 -13.82 23.25
C ARG A 2 18.37 -13.78 22.07
N LYS A 3 17.13 -13.32 22.27
CA LYS A 3 16.19 -13.07 21.17
C LYS A 3 16.16 -11.56 20.95
N THR A 4 17.00 -11.09 20.03
CA THR A 4 16.96 -9.72 19.53
C THR A 4 15.79 -9.63 18.57
N THR A 5 14.58 -9.44 19.09
CA THR A 5 13.49 -8.91 18.30
C THR A 5 13.52 -7.40 18.46
N SER A 6 14.30 -6.75 17.60
CA SER A 6 14.10 -5.34 17.28
C SER A 6 12.74 -5.21 16.61
N GLU A 7 11.68 -5.12 17.41
CA GLU A 7 10.39 -4.65 16.92
C GLU A 7 10.57 -3.18 16.58
N ILE A 8 10.87 -2.92 15.31
CA ILE A 8 10.44 -1.67 14.71
C ILE A 8 8.92 -1.69 14.90
N PRO A 9 8.33 -0.75 15.67
CA PRO A 9 6.88 -0.70 15.79
C PRO A 9 6.38 -0.37 14.39
N TYR A 10 5.89 -1.37 13.66
CA TYR A 10 5.15 -1.17 12.43
C TYR A 10 3.81 -0.58 12.83
N LYS A 11 3.84 0.70 13.20
CA LYS A 11 2.69 1.57 13.09
C LYS A 11 2.33 1.57 11.60
N PRO A 12 1.06 1.42 11.22
CA PRO A 12 0.61 1.68 9.85
C PRO A 12 0.73 3.19 9.58
N SER A 13 1.97 3.68 9.53
CA SER A 13 2.30 5.04 9.16
C SER A 13 2.12 5.11 7.66
N ALA A 14 1.23 5.99 7.21
CA ALA A 14 1.08 6.36 5.81
C ALA A 14 2.45 6.33 5.12
N ALA A 15 2.56 5.56 4.04
CA ALA A 15 3.78 5.55 3.26
C ALA A 15 4.17 6.98 2.90
N SER A 16 5.40 7.37 3.21
CA SER A 16 5.92 8.63 2.71
C SER A 16 6.02 8.53 1.18
N SER A 17 5.60 9.58 0.47
CA SER A 17 5.72 9.68 -0.99
C SER A 17 7.15 9.39 -1.48
N ALA A 18 8.16 9.72 -0.68
CA ALA A 18 9.56 9.42 -0.98
C ALA A 18 9.84 7.92 -1.08
N VAL A 19 9.27 7.10 -0.19
CA VAL A 19 9.44 5.64 -0.21
C VAL A 19 8.77 5.06 -1.44
N LEU A 20 7.57 5.53 -1.78
CA LEU A 20 6.87 5.10 -2.97
C LEU A 20 7.66 5.42 -4.23
N LEU A 21 8.17 6.64 -4.37
CA LEU A 21 8.96 7.06 -5.53
C LEU A 21 10.22 6.23 -5.74
N ALA A 22 10.79 5.66 -4.67
CA ALA A 22 11.93 4.75 -4.77
C ALA A 22 11.55 3.32 -5.22
N LEU A 23 10.27 2.94 -5.12
CA LEU A 23 9.77 1.60 -5.42
C LEU A 23 9.01 1.53 -6.76
N VAL A 24 8.45 2.64 -7.23
CA VAL A 24 7.73 2.68 -8.50
C VAL A 24 8.70 2.44 -9.66
N ASP A 25 8.26 1.63 -10.63
CA ASP A 25 9.01 1.36 -11.86
C ASP A 25 9.39 2.69 -12.55
N PRO A 26 10.69 2.96 -12.78
CA PRO A 26 11.16 4.17 -13.44
C PRO A 26 10.63 4.38 -14.87
N LYS A 27 10.12 3.33 -15.52
CA LYS A 27 9.51 3.40 -16.86
C LYS A 27 8.05 3.88 -16.83
N LEU A 28 7.40 3.86 -15.68
CA LEU A 28 6.05 4.40 -15.54
C LEU A 28 6.10 5.93 -15.46
N SER A 29 5.36 6.59 -16.35
CA SER A 29 5.22 8.06 -16.37
C SER A 29 3.75 8.47 -16.39
N GLY A 30 3.44 9.68 -15.91
CA GLY A 30 2.08 10.23 -15.96
C GLY A 30 1.05 9.58 -15.03
N TYR A 31 1.49 8.84 -14.01
CA TYR A 31 0.59 8.23 -13.02
C TYR A 31 0.20 9.23 -11.91
N PRO A 32 -1.02 9.11 -11.35
CA PRO A 32 -1.43 9.93 -10.22
C PRO A 32 -0.74 9.45 -8.94
N LEU A 33 0.13 10.28 -8.34
CA LEU A 33 0.89 9.92 -7.13
C LEU A 33 -0.02 9.50 -5.96
N ALA A 34 -1.15 10.19 -5.78
CA ALA A 34 -2.12 9.85 -4.74
C ALA A 34 -2.76 8.46 -4.95
N GLY A 35 -3.05 8.09 -6.20
CA GLY A 35 -3.53 6.76 -6.55
C GLY A 35 -2.46 5.69 -6.30
N ALA A 36 -1.21 5.98 -6.66
CA ALA A 36 -0.08 5.08 -6.39
C ALA A 36 0.18 4.89 -4.88
N LEU A 37 0.04 5.95 -4.07
CA LEU A 37 0.10 5.87 -2.61
C LEU A 37 -1.03 5.01 -2.03
N HIS A 38 -2.25 5.15 -2.56
CA HIS A 38 -3.39 4.32 -2.15
C HIS A 38 -3.14 2.83 -2.45
N LEU A 39 -2.69 2.51 -3.66
CA LEU A 39 -2.31 1.15 -4.06
C LEU A 39 -1.21 0.58 -3.18
N PHE A 40 -0.18 1.37 -2.89
CA PHE A 40 0.92 0.97 -2.02
C PHE A 40 0.41 0.63 -0.61
N ASN A 41 -0.46 1.46 -0.03
CA ASN A 41 -1.03 1.20 1.28
C ASN A 41 -1.87 -0.09 1.28
N ILE A 42 -2.65 -0.36 0.23
CA ILE A 42 -3.38 -1.63 0.07
C ILE A 42 -2.40 -2.81 0.02
N ALA A 43 -1.34 -2.72 -0.78
CA ALA A 43 -0.33 -3.76 -0.87
C ALA A 43 0.32 -4.05 0.49
N MET A 44 0.66 -3.00 1.25
CA MET A 44 1.22 -3.13 2.60
C MET A 44 0.25 -3.81 3.58
N MET A 45 -1.06 -3.61 3.45
CA MET A 45 -2.05 -4.35 4.24
C MET A 45 -2.08 -5.85 3.88
N CYS A 46 -1.93 -6.20 2.61
CA CYS A 46 -1.95 -7.59 2.12
C CYS A 46 -0.76 -8.43 2.60
N VAL A 47 0.39 -7.80 2.88
CA VAL A 47 1.64 -8.49 3.26
C VAL A 47 1.94 -8.44 4.76
N LYS A 48 0.95 -8.08 5.59
CA LYS A 48 1.12 -8.08 7.05
C LYS A 48 1.56 -9.46 7.56
N ASN A 49 2.47 -9.49 8.53
CA ASN A 49 2.95 -10.74 9.11
C ASN A 49 1.80 -11.56 9.74
N ASP A 50 0.93 -10.89 10.49
CA ASP A 50 -0.28 -11.48 11.05
C ASP A 50 -1.35 -11.66 9.95
N SER A 51 -1.74 -12.92 9.71
CA SER A 51 -2.71 -13.29 8.68
C SER A 51 -4.12 -12.78 8.99
N CYS A 52 -4.51 -12.72 10.26
CA CYS A 52 -5.81 -12.20 10.69
C CYS A 52 -5.95 -10.70 10.43
N ALA A 53 -4.82 -9.99 10.26
CA ALA A 53 -4.79 -8.57 9.97
C ALA A 53 -4.74 -8.24 8.47
N ARG A 54 -4.64 -9.25 7.60
CA ARG A 54 -4.70 -9.07 6.15
C ARG A 54 -6.16 -8.91 5.71
N PRO A 55 -6.45 -8.07 4.71
CA PRO A 55 -7.79 -7.97 4.16
C PRO A 55 -8.17 -9.25 3.40
N THR A 56 -9.47 -9.55 3.35
CA THR A 56 -9.99 -10.57 2.44
C THR A 56 -9.84 -10.12 0.98
N THR A 57 -9.76 -11.06 0.04
CA THR A 57 -9.70 -10.74 -1.39
C THR A 57 -10.87 -9.84 -1.82
N ARG A 58 -12.08 -10.07 -1.28
CA ARG A 58 -13.25 -9.21 -1.51
C ARG A 58 -13.04 -7.77 -1.03
N ALA A 59 -12.46 -7.60 0.16
CA ALA A 59 -12.14 -6.27 0.68
C ALA A 59 -11.09 -5.56 -0.19
N VAL A 60 -10.06 -6.28 -0.65
CA VAL A 60 -9.04 -5.75 -1.57
C VAL A 60 -9.68 -5.28 -2.88
N VAL A 61 -10.48 -6.13 -3.53
CA VAL A 61 -11.18 -5.77 -4.78
C VAL A 61 -12.01 -4.51 -4.58
N ASN A 62 -12.79 -4.43 -3.50
CA ASN A 62 -13.59 -3.25 -3.21
C ASN A 62 -12.75 -1.97 -3.06
N MET A 63 -11.60 -2.03 -2.37
CA MET A 63 -10.71 -0.87 -2.21
C MET A 63 -10.05 -0.43 -3.52
N LEU A 64 -9.85 -1.35 -4.47
CA LEU A 64 -9.29 -1.07 -5.78
C LEU A 64 -10.33 -0.49 -6.75
N THR A 65 -11.56 -1.01 -6.72
CA THR A 65 -12.65 -0.57 -7.61
C THR A 65 -13.35 0.69 -7.13
N ASN A 66 -13.32 0.95 -5.82
CA ASN A 66 -13.97 2.10 -5.18
C ASN A 66 -12.95 2.93 -4.38
N PRO A 67 -11.94 3.55 -5.02
CA PRO A 67 -10.98 4.39 -4.32
C PRO A 67 -11.64 5.70 -3.85
N PRO A 68 -11.12 6.33 -2.77
CA PRO A 68 -11.62 7.63 -2.34
C PRO A 68 -11.33 8.72 -3.40
N PRO A 69 -12.12 9.82 -3.42
CA PRO A 69 -11.96 10.89 -4.41
C PRO A 69 -10.57 11.55 -4.41
N SER A 70 -9.90 11.53 -3.26
CA SER A 70 -8.55 12.08 -3.06
C SER A 70 -7.44 11.20 -3.65
N SER A 71 -7.74 9.97 -4.06
CA SER A 71 -6.79 9.05 -4.71
C SER A 71 -7.35 8.57 -6.04
N PRO A 72 -7.40 9.44 -7.06
CA PRO A 72 -7.87 9.04 -8.37
C PRO A 72 -6.92 7.98 -8.93
N THR A 73 -7.35 6.73 -8.98
CA THR A 73 -6.65 5.70 -9.74
C THR A 73 -7.11 5.88 -11.17
N ARG A 74 -6.22 6.26 -12.10
CA ARG A 74 -6.51 6.17 -13.54
C ARG A 74 -6.53 4.68 -13.93
N ALA A 75 -7.48 3.93 -13.41
CA ALA A 75 -7.79 2.60 -13.92
C ALA A 75 -8.85 2.79 -15.00
N ASN A 76 -8.40 3.15 -16.21
CA ASN A 76 -9.14 2.69 -17.39
C ASN A 76 -8.88 1.18 -17.45
N LEU A 77 -9.69 0.40 -16.75
CA LEU A 77 -9.83 -1.02 -17.01
C LEU A 77 -10.97 -1.20 -18.01
#